data_AF-A0A1K1PVR6-F1
#
_entry.id   AF-A0A1K1PVR6-F1
#
_cell.length_a   1.000
_cell.length_b   1.000
_cell.length_c   1.000
_cell.angle_alpha   90.00
_cell.angle_beta   90.00
_cell.angle_gamma   90.00
#
_symmetry.space_group_name_H-M   'P 1'
#
loop_
_entity.id
_entity.type
_entity.pdbx_description
1 polymer ?
#
loop_
_entity_poly.entity_id
_entity_poly.type
_entity_poly.pdbx_seq_one_letter_code
_entity_poly.pdbx_strand_id
1 'polypeptide(L)' 'MRYEIMFRHEPDVLTVPEAARLLRIGKNQTYELVKEGRLGAIRLGKKLIIPKPALIDFCQNEQSNLSVVPK' A
#
# COMPACT_ATOMS: atom_id res chain seq x y z
N MET A 1 -4.33 -3.07 16.23
CA MET A 1 -3.28 -3.87 15.54
C MET A 1 -2.16 -2.93 15.10
N ARG A 2 -0.88 -3.27 15.38
CA ARG A 2 0.28 -2.41 15.04
C ARG A 2 0.93 -2.84 13.73
N TYR A 3 0.36 -2.42 12.61
CA TYR A 3 0.97 -2.58 11.27
C TYR A 3 2.35 -1.91 11.16
N GLU A 4 2.63 -0.94 12.04
CA GLU A 4 3.95 -0.31 12.19
C GLU A 4 5.08 -1.31 12.50
N ILE A 5 4.79 -2.42 13.20
CA ILE A 5 5.80 -3.44 13.50
C ILE A 5 6.16 -4.23 12.23
N MET A 6 5.18 -4.46 11.35
CA MET A 6 5.35 -5.27 10.12
C MET A 6 6.29 -4.61 9.11
N PHE A 7 6.31 -3.27 9.05
CA PHE A 7 7.12 -2.50 8.09
C PHE A 7 8.26 -1.73 8.76
N ARG A 8 8.64 -2.08 9.99
CA ARG A 8 9.62 -1.32 10.78
C ARG A 8 11.00 -1.22 10.11
N HIS A 9 11.42 -2.28 9.45
CA HIS A 9 12.72 -2.37 8.78
C HIS A 9 12.67 -1.96 7.30
N GLU A 10 11.50 -1.58 6.80
CA GLU A 10 11.31 -1.14 5.43
C GLU A 10 11.56 0.37 5.33
N PRO A 11 12.02 0.85 4.15
CA PRO A 11 12.26 2.26 3.93
C PRO A 11 10.98 3.09 4.13
N ASP A 12 11.15 4.34 4.57
CA ASP A 12 10.01 5.26 4.80
C ASP A 12 9.27 5.63 3.51
N VAL A 13 9.95 5.46 2.37
CA VAL A 13 9.42 5.70 1.04
C VAL A 13 9.72 4.49 0.17
N LEU A 14 8.68 3.97 -0.46
CA LEU A 14 8.71 2.81 -1.34
C LEU A 14 8.37 3.26 -2.76
N THR A 15 8.80 2.52 -3.75
CA THR A 15 8.25 2.60 -5.11
C THR A 15 7.05 1.67 -5.25
N VAL A 16 6.23 1.88 -6.28
CA VAL A 16 5.11 0.97 -6.62
C VAL A 16 5.52 -0.52 -6.64
N PRO A 17 6.61 -0.94 -7.32
CA PRO A 17 7.02 -2.34 -7.30
C PRO A 17 7.50 -2.84 -5.92
N GLU A 18 8.04 -1.98 -5.07
CA GLU A 18 8.44 -2.36 -3.70
C GLU A 18 7.20 -2.55 -2.81
N ALA A 19 6.24 -1.64 -2.87
CA ALA A 19 4.95 -1.79 -2.19
C ALA A 19 4.21 -3.05 -2.65
N ALA A 20 4.21 -3.35 -3.95
CA ALA A 20 3.64 -4.58 -4.50
C ALA A 20 4.27 -5.83 -3.87
N ARG A 21 5.60 -5.83 -3.71
CA ARG A 21 6.34 -6.93 -3.10
C ARG A 21 6.00 -7.09 -1.62
N LEU A 22 5.87 -5.98 -0.89
CA LEU A 22 5.51 -6.00 0.54
C LEU A 22 4.08 -6.47 0.77
N LEU A 23 3.14 -6.05 -0.08
CA LEU A 23 1.74 -6.48 -0.05
C LEU A 23 1.52 -7.87 -0.66
N ARG A 24 2.55 -8.46 -1.29
CA ARG A 24 2.48 -9.74 -2.03
C ARG A 24 1.39 -9.77 -3.11
N ILE A 25 1.23 -8.65 -3.83
CA ILE A 25 0.28 -8.51 -4.95
C ILE A 25 1.00 -8.21 -6.27
N GLY A 26 0.30 -8.36 -7.38
CA GLY A 26 0.83 -8.01 -8.70
C GLY A 26 1.11 -6.50 -8.83
N LYS A 27 2.15 -6.13 -9.60
CA LYS A 27 2.47 -4.73 -9.89
C LYS A 27 1.27 -3.99 -10.51
N ASN A 28 0.57 -4.62 -11.45
CA ASN A 28 -0.61 -4.04 -12.09
C ASN A 28 -1.71 -3.73 -11.06
N GLN A 29 -1.99 -4.66 -10.14
CA GLN A 29 -2.96 -4.41 -9.06
C GLN A 29 -2.52 -3.24 -8.18
N THR A 30 -1.23 -3.12 -7.88
CA THR A 30 -0.71 -2.00 -7.08
C THR A 30 -0.87 -0.67 -7.81
N TYR A 31 -0.62 -0.64 -9.13
CA TYR A 31 -0.87 0.55 -9.94
C TYR A 31 -2.36 0.92 -9.99
N GLU A 32 -3.25 -0.07 -10.12
CA GLU A 32 -4.70 0.17 -10.08
C GLU A 32 -5.14 0.70 -8.71
N LEU A 33 -4.66 0.14 -7.60
CA LEU A 33 -4.95 0.66 -6.25
C LEU A 33 -4.49 2.11 -6.07
N VAL A 34 -3.32 2.46 -6.61
CA VAL A 34 -2.82 3.85 -6.59
C VAL A 34 -3.69 4.76 -7.45
N LYS A 35 -4.11 4.28 -8.63
CA LYS A 35 -4.96 5.04 -9.57
C LYS A 35 -6.38 5.23 -9.04
N GLU A 36 -6.92 4.24 -8.35
CA GLU A 36 -8.22 4.28 -7.65
C GLU A 36 -8.18 5.14 -6.38
N GLY A 37 -6.99 5.58 -5.95
CA GLY A 37 -6.81 6.36 -4.72
C GLY A 37 -6.93 5.53 -3.45
N ARG A 38 -7.03 4.19 -3.56
CA ARG A 38 -7.08 3.26 -2.42
C ARG A 38 -5.72 3.12 -1.74
N LEU A 39 -4.63 3.19 -2.50
CA LEU A 39 -3.26 3.21 -1.98
C LEU A 39 -2.65 4.59 -2.20
N GLY A 40 -2.37 5.30 -1.11
CA GLY A 40 -1.80 6.64 -1.17
C GLY A 40 -0.40 6.63 -1.81
N ALA A 41 -0.22 7.47 -2.84
CA ALA A 41 1.06 7.66 -3.51
C ALA A 41 1.32 9.14 -3.80
N ILE A 42 2.59 9.52 -3.84
CA ILE A 42 3.07 10.84 -4.21
C ILE A 42 3.72 10.74 -5.59
N ARG A 43 3.28 11.59 -6.51
CA ARG A 43 3.86 11.67 -7.85
C ARG A 43 5.04 12.65 -7.86
N LEU A 44 6.24 12.12 -8.06
CA LEU A 44 7.47 12.90 -8.23
C LEU A 44 7.90 12.85 -9.69
N GLY A 45 7.35 13.76 -10.48
CA GLY A 45 7.58 13.84 -11.93
C GLY A 45 7.14 12.57 -12.65
N LYS A 46 8.11 11.76 -13.10
CA LYS A 46 7.88 10.47 -13.78
C LYS A 46 7.80 9.27 -12.83
N LYS A 47 8.17 9.44 -11.56
CA LYS A 47 8.17 8.37 -10.57
C LYS A 47 6.96 8.49 -9.64
N LEU A 48 6.42 7.35 -9.24
CA LEU A 48 5.42 7.24 -8.18
C LEU A 48 6.10 6.60 -6.96
N ILE A 49 5.96 7.28 -5.83
CA ILE A 49 6.45 6.79 -4.54
C ILE A 49 5.26 6.59 -3.60
N ILE A 50 5.35 5.61 -2.73
CA ILE A 50 4.36 5.22 -1.73
C ILE A 50 5.02 5.42 -0.38
N PRO A 51 4.57 6.40 0.42
CA PRO A 51 5.02 6.53 1.80
C PRO A 51 4.64 5.28 2.60
N LYS A 52 5.54 4.81 3.46
CA LYS A 52 5.26 3.75 4.44
C LYS A 52 3.96 3.98 5.24
N PRO A 53 3.64 5.19 5.74
CA PRO A 53 2.36 5.42 6.42
C PRO A 53 1.15 5.18 5.52
N ALA A 54 1.22 5.47 4.22
CA ALA A 54 0.11 5.20 3.29
C ALA A 54 -0.12 3.70 3.09
N LEU A 55 0.94 2.90 3.13
CA LEU A 55 0.84 1.43 3.06
C LEU A 55 0.26 0.84 4.36
N ILE A 56 0.65 1.39 5.51
CA ILE A 56 0.09 1.05 6.83
C ILE A 56 -1.41 1.37 6.87
N ASP A 57 -1.77 2.58 6.43
CA ASP A 57 -3.15 3.06 6.37
C ASP A 57 -4.01 2.19 5.44
N PHE A 58 -3.49 1.82 4.26
CA PHE A 58 -4.16 0.89 3.36
C PHE A 58 -4.47 -0.45 4.05
N CYS A 59 -3.49 -1.06 4.73
CA CYS A 59 -3.72 -2.30 5.47
C CYS A 59 -4.79 -2.13 6.54
N GLN A 60 -4.75 -1.03 7.31
CA GLN A 60 -5.72 -0.73 8.38
C GLN A 60 -7.14 -0.55 7.84
N ASN A 61 -7.32 0.18 6.73
CA ASN A 61 -8.62 0.42 6.14
C ASN A 61 -9.24 -0.86 5.55
N GLU A 62 -8.46 -1.70 4.86
CA GLU A 62 -8.96 -2.96 4.30
C GLU A 62 -9.41 -3.96 5.39
N GLN A 63 -8.81 -3.95 6.58
CA GLN A 63 -9.32 -4.74 7.70
C GLN A 63 -10.70 -4.30 8.18
N SER A 64 -10.98 -2.99 8.14
CA SER A 64 -12.31 -2.50 8.48
C SER A 64 -13.36 -2.99 7.48
N ASN A 65 -12.94 -3.34 6.26
CA ASN A 65 -13.76 -3.94 5.20
C ASN A 65 -13.76 -5.48 5.22
N LEU A 66 -12.94 -6.15 6.05
CA LEU A 66 -12.90 -7.62 6.15
C LEU A 66 -14.17 -8.24 6.76
N SER A 67 -15.12 -7.42 7.25
CA SER A 67 -16.45 -7.86 7.67
C SER A 67 -17.38 -8.20 6.50
N VAL A 68 -16.99 -7.89 5.25
CA VAL A 68 -17.80 -8.08 4.04
C VAL A 68 -17.03 -8.77 2.92
N VAL A 69 -16.30 -9.85 3.21
CA VAL A 69 -15.86 -10.74 2.11
C VAL A 69 -17.11 -11.51 1.65
N PRO A 70 -17.72 -11.20 0.48
CA PRO A 70 -18.86 -11.98 0.02
C PRO A 70 -18.39 -13.42 -0.21
N LYS A 71 -19.16 -14.35 0.37
CA LYS A 71 -18.92 -15.79 0.33
C LYS A 71 -19.22 -16.36 -1.05
#